data_AF-M5BWT4-F1
#
_entry.id   AF-M5BWT4-F1
#
_cell.length_a   1.000
_cell.length_b   1.000
_cell.length_c   1.000
_cell.angle_alpha   90.00
_cell.angle_beta   90.00
_cell.angle_gamma   90.00
#
_symmetry.space_group_name_H-M   'P 1'
#
loop_
_entity.id
_entity.type
_entity.pdbx_description
1 polymer ?
#
loop_
_entity_poly.entity_id
_entity_poly.type
_entity_poly.pdbx_seq_one_letter_code
_entity_poly.pdbx_strand_id
1 'polypeptide(L)'
;MATLPAPYVLNAKAPTEFDRFTAVHSIKIKEPALTLAIIPKSPVTSSTVTVSIRGSTWLRGTVVHPEGGPIFYSDCVVSTQTLTDVHSTIANYILDQCSASTETAEITIFIYILGRQIDYYVIDHESKSIIWANGQVPESFKGATRAKHEHEYWIHLENFPGPHFSTPGDLRLLKDVLSSYAIDSLTSEGSTSPMSVQQIQTHLKSLESFSSNGDIHQTYAVARLWNLVIQSRIINKYGTPDARLDRFISITDNPPTFAGAYATIAKLMLKRPETHLGRCSRAWADRIAYSEEWRKFKATNEQEWKQVIKLSCVLVM
;
A
#
# COMPACT_ATOMS: atom_id res chain seq x y z
N MET A 1 -30.45 -12.55 12.72
CA MET A 1 -29.15 -13.14 12.33
C MET A 1 -29.19 -13.39 10.84
N ALA A 2 -28.60 -12.51 10.05
CA ALA A 2 -28.43 -12.77 8.62
C ALA A 2 -27.57 -14.03 8.47
N THR A 3 -28.00 -14.97 7.63
CA THR A 3 -27.24 -16.19 7.31
C THR A 3 -26.59 -15.99 5.95
N LEU A 4 -25.31 -16.36 5.83
CA LEU A 4 -24.58 -16.29 4.56
C LEU A 4 -25.34 -17.08 3.48
N PRO A 5 -25.61 -16.50 2.29
CA PRO A 5 -26.43 -17.15 1.26
C PRO A 5 -25.70 -18.35 0.63
N ALA A 6 -26.10 -19.59 0.93
CA ALA A 6 -25.49 -20.84 0.39
C ALA A 6 -23.99 -21.03 0.78
N PRO A 7 -23.28 -22.14 0.44
CA PRO A 7 -22.11 -22.60 1.21
C PRO A 7 -20.83 -21.84 0.84
N TYR A 8 -20.83 -20.52 0.98
CA TYR A 8 -19.64 -19.73 0.86
C TYR A 8 -18.81 -19.78 2.15
N VAL A 9 -17.50 -19.62 2.02
CA VAL A 9 -16.56 -19.51 3.13
C VAL A 9 -15.88 -18.17 3.02
N LEU A 10 -16.00 -17.35 4.07
CA LEU A 10 -15.31 -16.08 4.17
C LEU A 10 -13.81 -16.32 4.41
N ASN A 11 -12.98 -15.69 3.58
CA ASN A 11 -11.54 -15.69 3.69
C ASN A 11 -11.07 -14.24 3.86
N ALA A 12 -10.73 -13.89 5.09
CA ALA A 12 -10.21 -12.57 5.40
C ALA A 12 -8.80 -12.38 4.81
N LYS A 13 -8.58 -11.24 4.18
CA LYS A 13 -7.32 -10.91 3.52
C LYS A 13 -6.91 -9.47 3.81
N ALA A 14 -5.62 -9.16 3.76
CA ALA A 14 -5.16 -7.77 3.71
C ALA A 14 -5.11 -7.26 2.25
N PRO A 15 -5.27 -5.95 1.99
CA PRO A 15 -5.12 -5.36 0.66
C PRO A 15 -3.85 -5.78 -0.10
N THR A 16 -2.71 -5.89 0.59
CA THR A 16 -1.42 -6.32 0.02
C THR A 16 -1.40 -7.80 -0.38
N GLU A 17 -2.28 -8.63 0.17
CA GLU A 17 -2.41 -10.04 -0.21
C GLU A 17 -3.17 -10.24 -1.53
N PHE A 18 -3.80 -9.19 -2.06
CA PHE A 18 -4.44 -9.23 -3.36
C PHE A 18 -3.46 -8.86 -4.46
N ASP A 19 -3.15 -9.83 -5.32
CA ASP A 19 -2.41 -9.55 -6.53
C ASP A 19 -3.34 -8.91 -7.58
N ARG A 20 -3.20 -7.58 -7.73
CA ARG A 20 -3.94 -6.82 -8.74
C ARG A 20 -3.54 -7.14 -10.18
N PHE A 21 -2.39 -7.79 -10.40
CA PHE A 21 -1.88 -8.16 -11.72
C PHE A 21 -2.23 -9.58 -12.14
N THR A 22 -2.80 -10.38 -11.24
CA THR A 22 -3.33 -11.69 -11.62
C THR A 22 -4.50 -11.47 -12.58
N ALA A 23 -4.34 -11.93 -13.82
CA ALA A 23 -5.35 -11.81 -14.86
C ALA A 23 -6.70 -12.35 -14.36
N VAL A 24 -7.75 -11.53 -14.44
CA VAL A 24 -9.13 -11.93 -14.15
C VAL A 24 -9.50 -13.03 -15.14
N HIS A 25 -9.30 -14.28 -14.75
CA HIS A 25 -9.92 -15.38 -15.44
C HIS A 25 -11.41 -15.22 -15.15
N SER A 26 -12.18 -14.88 -16.18
CA SER A 26 -13.64 -14.83 -16.10
C SER A 26 -14.13 -16.23 -15.74
N ILE A 27 -14.32 -16.47 -14.45
CA ILE A 27 -14.98 -17.69 -14.00
C ILE A 27 -16.43 -17.50 -14.44
N LYS A 28 -16.83 -18.26 -15.48
CA LYS A 28 -18.25 -18.48 -15.77
C LYS A 28 -18.86 -19.06 -14.50
N ILE A 29 -19.52 -18.23 -13.72
CA ILE A 29 -20.44 -18.71 -12.69
C ILE A 29 -21.46 -19.55 -13.45
N LYS A 30 -21.38 -20.87 -13.37
CA LYS A 30 -22.48 -21.73 -13.76
C LYS A 30 -23.60 -21.39 -12.80
N GLU A 31 -24.57 -20.60 -13.25
CA GLU A 31 -25.87 -20.50 -12.59
C GLU A 31 -26.34 -21.94 -12.34
N PRO A 32 -26.59 -22.34 -11.07
CA PRO A 32 -27.43 -23.50 -10.87
C PRO A 32 -28.80 -23.10 -11.38
N ALA A 33 -29.31 -23.83 -12.37
CA ALA A 33 -30.65 -23.62 -12.91
C ALA A 33 -31.67 -23.67 -11.76
N LEU A 34 -32.05 -22.50 -11.27
CA LEU A 34 -33.20 -22.33 -10.39
C LEU A 34 -34.41 -22.27 -11.31
N THR A 35 -35.01 -23.44 -11.55
CA THR A 35 -36.31 -23.55 -12.18
C THR A 35 -37.31 -22.77 -11.33
N LEU A 36 -37.71 -21.60 -11.82
CA LEU A 36 -38.80 -20.79 -11.30
C LEU A 36 -40.10 -21.61 -11.35
N ALA A 37 -40.51 -22.17 -10.22
CA ALA A 37 -41.89 -22.56 -9.98
C ALA A 37 -42.58 -21.39 -9.26
N ILE A 38 -43.35 -20.63 -10.04
CA ILE A 38 -44.23 -19.57 -9.56
C ILE A 38 -45.38 -20.21 -8.77
N ILE A 39 -45.50 -19.91 -7.48
CA ILE A 39 -46.77 -20.05 -6.75
C ILE A 39 -46.94 -18.80 -5.84
N PRO A 40 -48.07 -18.07 -5.92
CA PRO A 40 -48.25 -16.82 -5.20
C PRO A 40 -48.83 -17.06 -3.80
N LYS A 41 -48.40 -16.25 -2.82
CA LYS A 41 -49.25 -15.66 -1.76
C LYS A 41 -48.45 -14.72 -0.85
N SER A 42 -48.95 -13.50 -0.73
CA SER A 42 -48.63 -12.45 0.25
C SER A 42 -49.38 -12.69 1.58
N PRO A 43 -49.27 -11.83 2.62
CA PRO A 43 -48.15 -10.98 3.05
C PRO A 43 -47.80 -11.23 4.54
N VAL A 44 -46.53 -11.10 4.95
CA VAL A 44 -46.20 -10.80 6.37
C VAL A 44 -45.06 -9.79 6.43
N THR A 45 -45.39 -8.68 7.08
CA THR A 45 -44.59 -7.54 7.47
C THR A 45 -43.38 -7.95 8.32
N SER A 46 -42.19 -7.49 7.95
CA SER A 46 -41.08 -7.28 8.87
C SER A 46 -40.21 -6.14 8.36
N SER A 47 -40.30 -5.06 9.13
CA SER A 47 -39.66 -3.76 9.05
C SER A 47 -38.26 -3.75 8.41
N THR A 48 -38.17 -3.15 7.23
CA THR A 48 -36.90 -2.75 6.61
C THR A 48 -36.38 -1.52 7.34
N VAL A 49 -35.28 -1.68 8.08
CA VAL A 49 -34.49 -0.55 8.58
C VAL A 49 -33.90 0.15 7.37
N THR A 50 -34.34 1.38 7.14
CA THR A 50 -33.87 2.20 6.02
C THR A 50 -32.57 2.86 6.46
N VAL A 51 -31.44 2.34 6.00
CA VAL A 51 -30.14 2.99 6.14
C VAL A 51 -30.18 4.25 5.26
N SER A 52 -30.39 5.43 5.85
CA SER A 52 -30.33 6.68 5.12
C SER A 52 -28.86 7.10 4.97
N ILE A 53 -28.24 6.71 3.87
CA ILE A 53 -26.92 7.24 3.49
C ILE A 53 -27.13 8.63 2.91
N ARG A 54 -26.71 9.64 3.66
CA ARG A 54 -26.87 11.05 3.29
C ARG A 54 -25.88 11.40 2.16
N GLY A 55 -26.38 11.44 0.92
CA GLY A 55 -25.87 12.38 -0.09
C GLY A 55 -24.66 11.99 -0.94
N SER A 56 -24.58 10.77 -1.47
CA SER A 56 -23.95 10.52 -2.77
C SER A 56 -24.50 9.23 -3.36
N THR A 57 -25.25 9.33 -4.44
CA THR A 57 -25.81 8.19 -5.18
C THR A 57 -24.70 7.44 -5.89
N TRP A 58 -24.12 6.42 -5.26
CA TRP A 58 -23.34 5.41 -5.98
C TRP A 58 -24.27 4.46 -6.72
N LEU A 59 -24.85 4.97 -7.81
CA LEU A 59 -25.39 4.13 -8.87
C LEU A 59 -24.26 3.22 -9.35
N ARG A 60 -24.46 1.91 -9.19
CA ARG A 60 -23.60 0.82 -9.71
C ARG A 60 -22.90 1.23 -11.00
N GLY A 61 -21.57 1.11 -11.04
CA GLY A 61 -20.79 1.56 -12.19
C GLY A 61 -19.47 0.84 -12.35
N THR A 62 -18.76 1.21 -13.41
CA THR A 62 -17.44 0.69 -13.76
C THR A 62 -16.52 1.86 -14.05
N VAL A 63 -15.31 1.84 -13.48
CA VAL A 63 -14.23 2.76 -13.84
C VAL A 63 -13.02 1.97 -14.29
N VAL A 64 -12.22 2.54 -15.18
CA VAL A 64 -10.93 1.98 -15.58
C VAL A 64 -9.87 2.51 -14.63
N HIS A 65 -9.18 1.62 -13.92
CA HIS A 65 -8.02 1.92 -13.11
C HIS A 65 -6.98 2.70 -13.94
N PRO A 66 -6.20 3.63 -13.36
CA PRO A 66 -5.16 4.37 -14.10
C PRO A 66 -4.10 3.48 -14.79
N GLU A 67 -3.95 2.23 -14.35
CA GLU A 67 -3.09 1.22 -15.00
C GLU A 67 -3.82 0.29 -15.99
N GLY A 68 -5.14 0.44 -16.17
CA GLY A 68 -5.91 -0.15 -17.28
C GLY A 68 -6.96 -1.20 -16.92
N GLY A 69 -6.94 -1.78 -15.71
CA GLY A 69 -7.92 -2.80 -15.30
C GLY A 69 -9.30 -2.21 -14.94
N PRO A 70 -10.42 -2.91 -15.21
CA PRO A 70 -11.74 -2.45 -14.78
C PRO A 70 -11.95 -2.65 -13.28
N ILE A 71 -12.57 -1.66 -12.64
CA ILE A 71 -13.02 -1.69 -11.25
C ILE A 71 -14.53 -1.49 -11.26
N PHE A 72 -15.24 -2.39 -10.59
CA PHE A 72 -16.69 -2.35 -10.45
C PHE A 72 -17.03 -1.91 -9.04
N TYR A 73 -17.97 -0.96 -8.93
CA TYR A 73 -18.43 -0.44 -7.65
C TYR A 73 -19.96 -0.41 -7.58
N SER A 74 -20.51 -0.59 -6.39
CA SER A 74 -21.94 -0.44 -6.08
C SER A 74 -22.06 -0.05 -4.61
N ASP A 75 -22.59 1.14 -4.34
CA ASP A 75 -22.63 1.69 -2.97
C ASP A 75 -21.24 1.68 -2.31
N CYS A 76 -21.05 0.90 -1.26
CA CYS A 76 -19.77 0.72 -0.56
C CYS A 76 -18.94 -0.47 -1.09
N VAL A 77 -19.47 -1.27 -2.01
CA VAL A 77 -18.83 -2.51 -2.49
C VAL A 77 -17.94 -2.20 -3.68
N VAL A 78 -16.71 -2.71 -3.64
CA VAL A 78 -15.76 -2.64 -4.76
C VAL A 78 -15.21 -4.03 -5.10
N SER A 79 -15.03 -4.30 -6.39
CA SER A 79 -14.47 -5.56 -6.88
C SER A 79 -13.78 -5.39 -8.23
N THR A 80 -12.93 -6.35 -8.59
CA THR A 80 -12.43 -6.56 -9.96
C THR A 80 -13.36 -7.44 -10.80
N GLN A 81 -14.42 -7.98 -10.19
CA GLN A 81 -15.44 -8.79 -10.84
C GLN A 81 -16.71 -7.97 -11.05
N THR A 82 -17.49 -8.30 -12.08
CA THR A 82 -18.83 -7.73 -12.26
C THR A 82 -19.66 -7.99 -11.02
N LEU A 83 -20.06 -6.92 -10.34
CA LEU A 83 -20.91 -7.01 -9.15
C LEU A 83 -22.26 -7.61 -9.53
N THR A 84 -22.87 -8.37 -8.62
CA THR A 84 -24.19 -9.00 -8.73
C THR A 84 -24.92 -8.88 -7.40
N ASP A 85 -26.21 -9.21 -7.32
CA ASP A 85 -26.97 -9.14 -6.06
C ASP A 85 -26.39 -10.02 -4.95
N VAL A 86 -25.64 -11.07 -5.35
CA VAL A 86 -24.87 -11.92 -4.43
C VAL A 86 -23.78 -11.12 -3.71
N HIS A 87 -23.09 -10.21 -4.41
CA HIS A 87 -22.06 -9.35 -3.80
C HIS A 87 -22.68 -8.43 -2.77
N SER A 88 -23.81 -7.78 -3.08
CA SER A 88 -24.52 -6.90 -2.15
C SER A 88 -25.02 -7.66 -0.91
N THR A 89 -25.53 -8.89 -1.11
CA THR A 89 -25.99 -9.73 0.00
C THR A 89 -24.84 -10.14 0.91
N ILE A 90 -23.70 -10.54 0.33
CA ILE A 90 -22.48 -10.87 1.08
C ILE A 90 -21.94 -9.64 1.81
N ALA A 91 -21.94 -8.47 1.16
CA ALA A 91 -21.47 -7.23 1.75
C ALA A 91 -22.28 -6.85 3.00
N ASN A 92 -23.61 -6.87 2.89
CA ASN A 92 -24.50 -6.62 4.04
C ASN A 92 -24.26 -7.63 5.17
N TYR A 93 -24.10 -8.91 4.84
CA TYR A 93 -23.76 -9.92 5.84
C TYR A 93 -22.43 -9.62 6.55
N ILE A 94 -21.37 -9.26 5.81
CA ILE A 94 -20.06 -8.92 6.40
C ILE A 94 -20.17 -7.68 7.28
N LEU A 95 -20.85 -6.63 6.80
CA LEU A 95 -21.03 -5.38 7.54
C LEU A 95 -21.82 -5.59 8.83
N ASP A 96 -22.87 -6.41 8.84
CA ASP A 96 -23.62 -6.78 10.05
C ASP A 96 -22.76 -7.49 11.11
N GLN A 97 -21.70 -8.17 10.68
CA GLN A 97 -20.76 -8.87 11.56
C GLN A 97 -19.57 -8.00 12.00
N CYS A 98 -19.41 -6.80 11.41
CA CYS A 98 -18.44 -5.82 11.85
C CYS A 98 -19.07 -4.99 12.98
N SER A 99 -18.46 -4.95 14.17
CA SER A 99 -18.95 -4.18 15.32
C SER A 99 -18.86 -2.65 15.15
N ALA A 100 -18.60 -2.16 13.93
CA ALA A 100 -18.49 -0.75 13.63
C ALA A 100 -19.89 -0.11 13.62
N SER A 101 -20.03 1.03 14.29
CA SER A 101 -21.25 1.85 14.26
C SER A 101 -21.44 2.40 12.84
N THR A 102 -22.17 1.67 12.01
CA THR A 102 -22.39 1.90 10.57
C THR A 102 -23.27 3.11 10.27
N GLU A 103 -23.75 3.84 11.28
CA GLU A 103 -24.65 4.99 11.08
C GLU A 103 -23.93 6.26 10.57
N THR A 104 -22.61 6.38 10.71
CA THR A 104 -21.87 7.60 10.29
C THR A 104 -20.52 7.38 9.61
N ALA A 105 -19.97 6.16 9.61
CA ALA A 105 -18.65 5.90 9.05
C ALA A 105 -18.68 5.72 7.52
N GLU A 106 -17.78 6.39 6.81
CA GLU A 106 -17.55 6.14 5.38
C GLU A 106 -16.77 4.83 5.23
N ILE A 107 -17.46 3.79 4.75
CA ILE A 107 -16.93 2.43 4.66
C ILE A 107 -16.86 1.99 3.20
N THR A 108 -15.77 1.30 2.87
CA THR A 108 -15.64 0.54 1.62
C THR A 108 -15.36 -0.92 1.92
N ILE A 109 -16.00 -1.83 1.20
CA ILE A 109 -15.78 -3.27 1.29
C ILE A 109 -15.29 -3.81 -0.04
N PHE A 110 -14.15 -4.48 -0.02
CA PHE A 110 -13.68 -5.24 -1.17
C PHE A 110 -14.17 -6.68 -1.11
N ILE A 111 -14.66 -7.20 -2.23
CA ILE A 111 -15.14 -8.58 -2.35
C ILE A 111 -14.59 -9.20 -3.63
N TYR A 112 -14.04 -10.41 -3.54
CA TYR A 112 -13.69 -11.23 -4.68
C TYR A 112 -14.19 -12.67 -4.48
N ILE A 113 -15.03 -13.16 -5.39
CA ILE A 113 -15.65 -14.48 -5.27
C ILE A 113 -14.88 -15.50 -6.11
N LEU A 114 -14.32 -16.51 -5.46
CA LEU A 114 -13.62 -17.63 -6.08
C LEU A 114 -14.35 -18.94 -5.79
N GLY A 115 -15.30 -19.31 -6.66
CA GLY A 115 -16.12 -20.51 -6.47
C GLY A 115 -16.99 -20.42 -5.22
N ARG A 116 -16.58 -21.08 -4.13
CA ARG A 116 -17.23 -21.01 -2.80
C ARG A 116 -16.45 -20.16 -1.79
N GLN A 117 -15.26 -19.70 -2.13
CA GLN A 117 -14.48 -18.84 -1.24
C GLN A 117 -14.77 -17.38 -1.57
N ILE A 118 -14.88 -16.54 -0.54
CA ILE A 118 -15.05 -15.09 -0.67
C ILE A 118 -13.85 -14.44 -0.01
N ASP A 119 -12.97 -13.88 -0.82
CA ASP A 119 -11.87 -13.07 -0.31
C ASP A 119 -12.37 -11.65 -0.06
N TYR A 120 -12.15 -11.13 1.14
CA TYR A 120 -12.71 -9.83 1.52
C TYR A 120 -11.85 -9.07 2.54
N TYR A 121 -12.10 -7.76 2.60
CA TYR A 121 -11.71 -6.87 3.70
C TYR A 121 -12.62 -5.65 3.72
N VAL A 122 -12.72 -5.01 4.88
CA VAL A 122 -13.49 -3.79 5.09
C VAL A 122 -12.56 -2.65 5.44
N ILE A 123 -12.85 -1.45 4.96
CA ILE A 123 -12.10 -0.22 5.21
C ILE A 123 -13.00 0.79 5.86
N ASP A 124 -12.50 1.36 6.94
CA ASP A 124 -13.00 2.60 7.52
C ASP A 124 -12.11 3.77 7.07
N HIS A 125 -12.69 4.67 6.27
CA HIS A 125 -11.97 5.83 5.73
C HIS A 125 -11.70 6.91 6.77
N GLU A 126 -12.50 6.99 7.84
CA GLU A 126 -12.30 8.00 8.90
C GLU A 126 -11.07 7.65 9.75
N SER A 127 -10.97 6.39 10.19
CA SER A 127 -9.83 5.90 10.98
C SER A 127 -8.63 5.45 10.13
N LYS A 128 -8.81 5.33 8.81
CA LYS A 128 -7.84 4.75 7.85
C LYS A 128 -7.39 3.36 8.29
N SER A 129 -8.35 2.51 8.65
CA SER A 129 -8.09 1.19 9.19
C SER A 129 -8.81 0.08 8.43
N ILE A 130 -8.14 -1.07 8.36
CA ILE A 130 -8.74 -2.30 7.85
C ILE A 130 -9.43 -3.07 8.97
N ILE A 131 -10.65 -3.55 8.70
CA ILE A 131 -11.53 -4.27 9.61
C ILE A 131 -11.95 -5.60 8.96
N TRP A 132 -12.20 -6.62 9.78
CA TRP A 132 -12.69 -7.93 9.35
C TRP A 132 -13.90 -8.36 10.18
N ALA A 133 -14.83 -9.07 9.55
CA ALA A 133 -16.03 -9.57 10.22
C ALA A 133 -15.67 -10.59 11.31
N ASN A 134 -16.40 -10.57 12.42
CA ASN A 134 -16.22 -11.49 13.54
C ASN A 134 -14.77 -11.63 14.06
N GLY A 135 -13.96 -10.57 13.91
CA GLY A 135 -12.55 -10.58 14.33
C GLY A 135 -11.69 -11.60 13.57
N GLN A 136 -12.08 -12.01 12.36
CA GLN A 136 -11.28 -12.87 11.49
C GLN A 136 -10.06 -12.14 10.93
N VAL A 137 -9.12 -11.75 11.79
CA VAL A 137 -7.90 -11.06 11.38
C VAL A 137 -6.95 -12.05 10.67
N PRO A 138 -6.48 -11.75 9.45
CA PRO A 138 -5.49 -12.58 8.76
C PRO A 138 -4.24 -12.79 9.60
N GLU A 139 -3.57 -13.95 9.46
CA GLU A 139 -2.32 -14.23 10.20
C GLU A 139 -1.26 -13.15 9.95
N SER A 140 -1.18 -12.68 8.70
CA SER A 140 -0.32 -11.60 8.27
C SER A 140 -0.54 -10.33 9.09
N PHE A 141 -1.72 -10.12 9.66
CA PHE A 141 -2.18 -8.88 10.27
C PHE A 141 -2.36 -8.97 11.80
N LYS A 142 -2.13 -10.13 12.41
CA LYS A 142 -2.16 -10.26 13.88
C LYS A 142 -1.08 -9.37 14.52
N GLY A 143 -1.47 -8.65 15.57
CA GLY A 143 -0.59 -7.70 16.26
C GLY A 143 -0.20 -6.48 15.42
N ALA A 144 -0.96 -6.17 14.36
CA ALA A 144 -0.70 -5.02 13.51
C ALA A 144 -0.67 -3.71 14.31
N THR A 145 0.31 -2.87 13.99
CA THR A 145 0.38 -1.50 14.49
C THR A 145 -0.54 -0.60 13.69
N ARG A 146 -0.84 0.59 14.21
CA ARG A 146 -1.58 1.63 13.46
C ARG A 146 -0.94 1.95 12.11
N ALA A 147 0.38 1.98 12.04
CA ALA A 147 1.12 2.22 10.79
C ALA A 147 0.84 1.15 9.73
N LYS A 148 0.60 -0.11 10.15
CA LYS A 148 0.25 -1.19 9.23
C LYS A 148 -1.18 -1.06 8.69
N HIS A 149 -2.14 -0.67 9.55
CA HIS A 149 -3.49 -0.32 9.10
C HIS A 149 -3.45 0.82 8.06
N GLU A 150 -2.72 1.88 8.36
CA GLU A 150 -2.57 3.02 7.45
C GLU A 150 -1.91 2.60 6.14
N HIS A 151 -0.89 1.74 6.19
CA HIS A 151 -0.25 1.24 4.98
C HIS A 151 -1.22 0.46 4.08
N GLU A 152 -1.94 -0.53 4.63
CA GLU A 152 -2.92 -1.29 3.87
C GLU A 152 -4.06 -0.40 3.33
N TYR A 153 -4.45 0.63 4.07
CA TYR A 153 -5.44 1.61 3.61
C TYR A 153 -4.97 2.32 2.32
N TRP A 154 -3.74 2.81 2.30
CA TRP A 154 -3.19 3.47 1.11
C TRP A 154 -2.92 2.49 -0.04
N ILE A 155 -2.61 1.23 0.25
CA ILE A 155 -2.55 0.17 -0.77
C ILE A 155 -3.94 -0.05 -1.40
N HIS A 156 -5.00 -0.07 -0.59
CA HIS A 156 -6.36 -0.13 -1.13
C HIS A 156 -6.67 1.08 -2.01
N LEU A 157 -6.37 2.31 -1.57
CA LEU A 157 -6.62 3.49 -2.39
C LEU A 157 -5.79 3.52 -3.68
N GLU A 158 -4.60 2.90 -3.66
CA GLU A 158 -3.82 2.71 -4.88
C GLU A 158 -4.46 1.69 -5.81
N ASN A 159 -4.98 0.57 -5.29
CA ASN A 159 -5.54 -0.52 -6.08
C ASN A 159 -6.97 -0.23 -6.58
N PHE A 160 -7.76 0.44 -5.76
CA PHE A 160 -9.17 0.76 -5.96
C PHE A 160 -9.43 2.26 -5.75
N PRO A 161 -8.75 3.14 -6.50
CA PRO A 161 -8.96 4.57 -6.42
C PRO A 161 -10.39 4.88 -6.85
N GLY A 162 -11.17 5.42 -5.93
CA GLY A 162 -12.51 5.91 -6.19
C GLY A 162 -12.53 7.44 -6.33
N PRO A 163 -13.54 7.99 -7.02
CA PRO A 163 -13.71 9.43 -7.23
C PRO A 163 -13.78 10.34 -6.00
N HIS A 164 -13.81 9.82 -4.76
CA HIS A 164 -13.98 10.65 -3.54
C HIS A 164 -13.05 10.30 -2.37
N PHE A 165 -12.13 9.34 -2.51
CA PHE A 165 -11.44 8.79 -1.34
C PHE A 165 -10.18 9.54 -0.88
N SER A 166 -9.69 10.51 -1.64
CA SER A 166 -8.60 11.37 -1.18
C SER A 166 -9.19 12.65 -0.59
N THR A 167 -9.24 12.74 0.74
CA THR A 167 -9.72 13.96 1.38
C THR A 167 -8.78 15.12 1.04
N PRO A 168 -9.29 16.35 0.87
CA PRO A 168 -8.44 17.53 0.71
C PRO A 168 -7.41 17.68 1.85
N GLY A 169 -7.74 17.15 3.03
CA GLY A 169 -6.83 17.08 4.19
C GLY A 169 -5.62 16.19 3.95
N ASP A 170 -5.80 15.03 3.33
CA ASP A 170 -4.72 14.08 3.04
C ASP A 170 -3.76 14.59 1.98
N LEU A 171 -4.28 15.24 0.94
CA LEU A 171 -3.43 15.89 -0.07
C LEU A 171 -2.60 17.02 0.54
N ARG A 172 -3.22 17.86 1.39
CA ARG A 172 -2.49 18.94 2.09
C ARG A 172 -1.40 18.36 2.99
N LEU A 173 -1.75 17.37 3.81
CA LEU A 173 -0.79 16.72 4.70
C LEU A 173 0.35 16.05 3.92
N LEU A 174 0.06 15.44 2.77
CA LEU A 174 1.10 14.88 1.91
C LEU A 174 2.08 15.96 1.44
N LYS A 175 1.58 17.12 0.99
CA LYS A 175 2.43 18.25 0.58
C LYS A 175 3.31 18.73 1.72
N ASP A 176 2.76 18.82 2.94
CA ASP A 176 3.49 19.23 4.13
C ASP A 176 4.59 18.21 4.49
N VAL A 177 4.26 16.92 4.47
CA VAL A 177 5.21 15.83 4.75
C VAL A 177 6.33 15.81 3.72
N LEU A 178 6.02 15.90 2.43
CA LEU A 178 7.02 15.96 1.37
C LEU A 178 7.94 17.17 1.53
N SER A 179 7.38 18.34 1.83
CA SER A 179 8.16 19.56 2.09
C SER A 179 9.09 19.39 3.30
N SER A 180 8.61 18.75 4.37
CA SER A 180 9.44 18.44 5.54
C SER A 180 10.61 17.50 5.20
N TYR A 181 10.39 16.49 4.35
CA TYR A 181 11.46 15.61 3.88
C TYR A 181 12.49 16.34 3.01
N ALA A 182 12.06 17.29 2.17
CA ALA A 182 13.01 18.09 1.40
C ALA A 182 13.90 18.94 2.31
N ILE A 183 13.33 19.56 3.34
CA ILE A 183 14.09 20.34 4.33
C ILE A 183 15.05 19.42 5.10
N ASP A 184 14.57 18.27 5.59
CA ASP A 184 15.40 17.28 6.29
C ASP A 184 16.58 16.82 5.41
N SER A 185 16.34 16.44 4.15
CA SER A 185 17.40 16.05 3.22
C SER A 185 18.38 17.17 2.87
N LEU A 186 17.96 18.44 2.90
CA LEU A 186 18.84 19.59 2.67
C LEU A 186 19.66 19.98 3.90
N THR A 187 19.17 19.67 5.10
CA THR A 187 19.77 20.09 6.37
C THR A 187 20.48 18.96 7.12
N SER A 188 20.22 17.70 6.75
CA SER A 188 20.79 16.51 7.35
C SER A 188 21.29 15.52 6.30
N GLU A 189 22.59 15.22 6.35
CA GLU A 189 23.18 14.14 5.54
C GLU A 189 22.63 12.74 5.91
N GLY A 190 22.09 12.62 7.13
CA GLY A 190 21.51 11.40 7.70
C GLY A 190 20.02 11.22 7.41
N SER A 191 19.42 12.09 6.58
CA SER A 191 17.97 12.09 6.31
C SER A 191 17.42 10.70 5.96
N THR A 192 16.29 10.36 6.57
CA THR A 192 15.58 9.10 6.29
C THR A 192 14.54 9.26 5.17
N SER A 193 14.53 10.38 4.44
CA SER A 193 13.63 10.61 3.32
C SER A 193 13.69 9.47 2.30
N PRO A 194 12.54 8.96 1.80
CA PRO A 194 12.51 7.93 0.77
C PRO A 194 12.93 8.44 -0.63
N MET A 195 13.03 9.75 -0.81
CA MET A 195 13.15 10.40 -2.12
C MET A 195 14.17 11.54 -2.08
N SER A 196 14.79 11.82 -3.23
CA SER A 196 15.68 12.97 -3.37
C SER A 196 14.90 14.29 -3.32
N VAL A 197 15.59 15.38 -2.96
CA VAL A 197 15.02 16.73 -2.97
C VAL A 197 14.43 17.09 -4.34
N GLN A 198 15.09 16.70 -5.44
CA GLN A 198 14.61 16.96 -6.80
C GLN A 198 13.35 16.15 -7.13
N GLN A 199 13.28 14.89 -6.69
CA GLN A 199 12.07 14.07 -6.83
C GLN A 199 10.91 14.68 -6.06
N ILE A 200 11.14 15.10 -4.82
CA ILE A 200 10.15 15.76 -3.97
C ILE A 200 9.62 17.03 -4.63
N GLN A 201 10.50 17.91 -5.12
CA GLN A 201 10.11 19.13 -5.81
C GLN A 201 9.28 18.84 -7.08
N THR A 202 9.65 17.79 -7.81
CA THR A 202 8.90 17.35 -9.00
C THR A 202 7.49 16.87 -8.60
N HIS A 203 7.39 16.06 -7.55
CA HIS A 203 6.09 15.60 -7.04
C HIS A 203 5.24 16.75 -6.53
N LEU A 204 5.79 17.66 -5.72
CA LEU A 204 5.07 18.84 -5.23
C LEU A 204 4.48 19.67 -6.36
N LYS A 205 5.27 19.94 -7.41
CA LYS A 205 4.81 20.64 -8.61
C LYS A 205 3.68 19.89 -9.31
N SER A 206 3.76 18.56 -9.43
CA SER A 206 2.67 17.76 -9.98
C SER A 206 1.40 17.80 -9.12
N LEU A 207 1.54 17.89 -7.79
CA LEU A 207 0.40 17.98 -6.86
C LEU A 207 -0.25 19.37 -6.82
N GLU A 208 0.33 20.41 -7.44
CA GLU A 208 -0.27 21.74 -7.53
C GLU A 208 -1.51 21.78 -8.42
N SER A 209 -1.57 20.92 -9.44
CA SER A 209 -2.73 20.83 -10.35
C SER A 209 -3.93 20.08 -9.75
N PHE A 210 -3.74 19.44 -8.60
CA PHE A 210 -4.76 18.61 -7.96
C PHE A 210 -5.78 19.49 -7.23
N SER A 211 -7.06 19.18 -7.42
CA SER A 211 -8.17 19.95 -6.87
C SER A 211 -8.70 19.32 -5.57
N SER A 212 -9.59 20.02 -4.86
CA SER A 212 -10.30 19.43 -3.72
C SER A 212 -11.30 18.33 -4.12
N ASN A 213 -11.76 18.32 -5.37
CA ASN A 213 -12.67 17.32 -5.92
C ASN A 213 -11.87 16.40 -6.87
N GLY A 214 -10.93 15.65 -6.29
CA GLY A 214 -10.03 14.80 -7.06
C GLY A 214 -10.75 13.69 -7.82
N ASP A 215 -10.23 13.35 -9.00
CA ASP A 215 -10.70 12.19 -9.76
C ASP A 215 -9.95 10.90 -9.37
N ILE A 216 -10.23 9.82 -10.08
CA ILE A 216 -9.55 8.54 -9.91
C ILE A 216 -8.02 8.65 -10.05
N HIS A 217 -7.52 9.45 -10.99
CA HIS A 217 -6.09 9.60 -11.24
C HIS A 217 -5.40 10.36 -10.10
N GLN A 218 -6.07 11.36 -9.54
CA GLN A 218 -5.61 12.08 -8.37
C GLN A 218 -5.55 11.15 -7.14
N THR A 219 -6.62 10.40 -6.84
CA THR A 219 -6.63 9.45 -5.71
C THR A 219 -5.50 8.44 -5.82
N TYR A 220 -5.34 7.84 -7.01
CA TYR A 220 -4.25 6.92 -7.32
C TYR A 220 -2.86 7.53 -7.10
N ALA A 221 -2.59 8.71 -7.67
CA ALA A 221 -1.29 9.35 -7.54
C ALA A 221 -0.96 9.73 -6.09
N VAL A 222 -1.95 10.23 -5.34
CA VAL A 222 -1.80 10.54 -3.91
C VAL A 222 -1.52 9.27 -3.10
N ALA A 223 -2.27 8.18 -3.35
CA ALA A 223 -2.08 6.92 -2.65
C ALA A 223 -0.69 6.33 -2.88
N ARG A 224 -0.18 6.38 -4.12
CA ARG A 224 1.19 5.93 -4.45
C ARG A 224 2.25 6.69 -3.67
N LEU A 225 2.12 8.01 -3.55
CA LEU A 225 3.08 8.82 -2.81
C LEU A 225 2.98 8.54 -1.30
N TRP A 226 1.78 8.39 -0.75
CA TRP A 226 1.60 7.98 0.64
C TRP A 226 2.19 6.60 0.94
N ASN A 227 2.05 5.63 0.02
CA ASN A 227 2.66 4.32 0.17
C ASN A 227 4.19 4.40 0.30
N LEU A 228 4.86 5.26 -0.50
CA LEU A 228 6.30 5.49 -0.36
C LEU A 228 6.67 6.11 1.00
N VAL A 229 5.89 7.11 1.43
CA VAL A 229 6.09 7.78 2.72
C VAL A 229 5.95 6.79 3.88
N ILE A 230 4.88 5.99 3.88
CA ILE A 230 4.56 5.07 4.97
C ILE A 230 5.51 3.89 5.00
N GLN A 231 5.91 3.37 3.85
CA GLN A 231 6.96 2.35 3.78
C GLN A 231 8.25 2.83 4.41
N SER A 232 8.68 4.07 4.12
CA SER A 232 9.83 4.66 4.81
C SER A 232 9.61 4.77 6.32
N ARG A 233 8.43 5.21 6.76
CA ARG A 233 8.09 5.31 8.18
C ARG A 233 8.13 3.96 8.90
N ILE A 234 7.58 2.90 8.29
CA ILE A 234 7.59 1.54 8.84
C ILE A 234 9.02 1.04 8.99
N ILE A 235 9.83 1.17 7.93
CA ILE A 235 11.23 0.73 7.91
C ILE A 235 12.05 1.45 9.00
N ASN A 236 11.81 2.75 9.18
CA ASN A 236 12.50 3.56 10.20
C ASN A 236 11.79 3.54 11.57
N LYS A 237 10.80 2.67 11.78
CA LYS A 237 10.03 2.53 13.05
C LYS A 237 9.48 3.88 13.57
N TYR A 238 9.06 4.74 12.65
CA TYR A 238 8.57 6.09 12.94
C TYR A 238 7.46 6.08 14.01
N GLY A 239 7.56 7.00 14.98
CA GLY A 239 6.57 7.14 16.05
C GLY A 239 6.67 6.10 17.17
N THR A 240 7.71 5.26 17.17
CA THR A 240 8.01 4.32 18.25
C THR A 240 9.26 4.77 19.05
N PRO A 241 9.47 4.27 20.28
CA PRO A 241 10.70 4.54 21.03
C PRO A 241 11.99 4.10 20.32
N ASP A 242 11.89 3.12 19.42
CA ASP A 242 13.01 2.58 18.65
C ASP A 242 13.16 3.23 17.26
N ALA A 243 12.62 4.43 17.06
CA ALA A 243 12.64 5.12 15.77
C ALA A 243 14.08 5.40 15.30
N ARG A 244 14.38 5.08 14.03
CA ARG A 244 15.63 5.47 13.39
C ARG A 244 15.53 6.91 12.90
N LEU A 245 16.29 7.80 13.54
CA LEU A 245 16.32 9.24 13.22
C LEU A 245 17.43 9.61 12.22
N ASP A 246 18.43 8.74 12.06
CA ASP A 246 19.53 8.91 11.12
C ASP A 246 19.77 7.61 10.37
N ARG A 247 19.80 7.67 9.03
CA ARG A 247 20.01 6.51 8.16
C ARG A 247 21.35 5.80 8.39
N PHE A 248 22.34 6.48 8.96
CA PHE A 248 23.66 5.92 9.26
C PHE A 248 23.70 5.18 10.59
N ILE A 249 22.68 5.34 11.45
CA ILE A 249 22.56 4.54 12.67
C ILE A 249 22.08 3.15 12.25
N SER A 250 22.97 2.18 12.39
CA SER A 250 22.63 0.80 12.11
C SER A 250 21.75 0.25 13.23
N ILE A 251 20.55 -0.22 12.88
CA ILE A 251 19.68 -1.00 13.79
C ILE A 251 20.24 -2.44 13.96
N THR A 252 21.17 -2.84 13.07
CA THR A 252 21.80 -4.16 13.04
C THR A 252 23.34 -4.04 13.12
N ASP A 253 24.06 -5.11 13.47
CA ASP A 253 25.54 -5.11 13.47
C ASP A 253 26.09 -5.06 12.03
N ASN A 254 26.15 -3.87 11.41
CA ASN A 254 26.62 -3.64 10.04
C ASN A 254 27.42 -2.31 9.98
N PRO A 255 28.52 -2.18 9.18
CA PRO A 255 29.15 -3.18 8.31
C PRO A 255 29.83 -4.36 9.02
N PRO A 256 29.93 -5.53 8.39
CA PRO A 256 30.81 -6.58 8.86
C PRO A 256 32.27 -6.10 8.88
N THR A 257 33.03 -6.43 9.92
CA THR A 257 34.47 -6.13 9.98
C THR A 257 35.29 -7.23 9.32
N PHE A 258 36.33 -6.86 8.56
CA PHE A 258 37.29 -7.85 8.06
C PHE A 258 38.00 -8.55 9.23
N ALA A 259 38.04 -9.89 9.20
CA ALA A 259 38.67 -10.71 10.22
C ALA A 259 39.71 -11.67 9.63
N GLY A 260 40.65 -12.12 10.46
CA GLY A 260 41.68 -13.09 10.07
C GLY A 260 42.55 -12.62 8.90
N ALA A 261 42.80 -13.50 7.93
CA ALA A 261 43.63 -13.21 6.77
C ALA A 261 43.13 -12.02 5.94
N TYR A 262 41.82 -11.81 5.86
CA TYR A 262 41.24 -10.68 5.14
C TYR A 262 41.58 -9.32 5.77
N ALA A 263 41.71 -9.25 7.09
CA ALA A 263 42.15 -8.03 7.77
C ALA A 263 43.61 -7.69 7.42
N THR A 264 44.48 -8.71 7.30
CA THR A 264 45.87 -8.52 6.87
C THR A 264 45.95 -8.05 5.42
N ILE A 265 45.16 -8.65 4.53
CA ILE A 265 45.08 -8.22 3.11
C ILE A 265 44.55 -6.79 3.01
N ALA A 266 43.53 -6.42 3.79
CA ALA A 266 43.00 -5.07 3.81
C ALA A 266 44.06 -4.04 4.24
N LYS A 267 44.88 -4.35 5.26
CA LYS A 267 46.02 -3.52 5.66
C LYS A 267 47.07 -3.39 4.55
N LEU A 268 47.41 -4.48 3.88
CA LEU A 268 48.36 -4.47 2.76
C LEU A 268 47.86 -3.61 1.60
N MET A 269 46.54 -3.62 1.35
CA MET A 269 45.87 -2.77 0.38
C MET A 269 45.57 -1.36 0.90
N LEU A 270 46.36 -0.87 1.87
CA LEU A 270 46.27 0.48 2.43
C LEU A 270 44.86 0.83 2.94
N LYS A 271 44.15 -0.15 3.51
CA LYS A 271 42.78 -0.02 4.05
C LYS A 271 41.73 0.38 3.01
N ARG A 272 42.04 0.33 1.71
CA ARG A 272 41.07 0.60 0.63
C ARG A 272 39.83 -0.30 0.69
N PRO A 273 39.93 -1.62 0.99
CA PRO A 273 38.75 -2.47 1.13
C PRO A 273 37.83 -2.04 2.28
N GLU A 274 38.39 -1.59 3.41
CA GLU A 274 37.64 -1.09 4.57
C GLU A 274 36.86 0.18 4.21
N THR A 275 37.50 1.13 3.53
CA THR A 275 36.82 2.33 3.02
C THR A 275 35.73 2.00 2.01
N HIS A 276 35.97 1.03 1.11
CA HIS A 276 34.96 0.62 0.13
C HIS A 276 33.76 -0.07 0.81
N LEU A 277 34.01 -0.95 1.77
CA LEU A 277 32.96 -1.61 2.56
C LEU A 277 32.16 -0.59 3.38
N GLY A 278 32.84 0.39 3.99
CA GLY A 278 32.19 1.51 4.67
C GLY A 278 31.25 2.28 3.74
N ARG A 279 31.69 2.67 2.54
CA ARG A 279 30.85 3.34 1.54
C ARG A 279 29.66 2.47 1.10
N CYS A 280 29.90 1.19 0.86
CA CYS A 280 28.86 0.23 0.50
C CYS A 280 27.81 0.12 1.61
N SER A 281 28.23 -0.01 2.87
CA SER A 281 27.34 -0.09 4.02
C SER A 281 26.53 1.19 4.26
N ARG A 282 27.07 2.37 3.94
CA ARG A 282 26.32 3.63 3.99
C ARG A 282 25.28 3.74 2.87
N ALA A 283 25.58 3.22 1.69
CA ALA A 283 24.64 3.16 0.57
C ALA A 283 23.57 2.06 0.76
N TRP A 284 23.86 1.06 1.59
CA TRP A 284 23.01 -0.09 1.91
C TRP A 284 22.86 -0.29 3.43
N ALA A 285 22.46 0.77 4.12
CA ALA A 285 22.35 0.76 5.58
C ALA A 285 21.19 -0.14 6.03
N ASP A 286 21.48 -1.09 6.94
CA ASP A 286 20.52 -2.07 7.48
C ASP A 286 19.69 -2.82 6.43
N ARG A 287 20.32 -3.21 5.32
CA ARG A 287 19.68 -3.89 4.17
C ARG A 287 18.68 -3.01 3.40
N ILE A 288 18.62 -1.72 3.67
CA ILE A 288 17.80 -0.74 2.96
C ILE A 288 18.71 -0.01 1.97
N ALA A 289 18.50 -0.24 0.68
CA ALA A 289 19.17 0.50 -0.38
C ALA A 289 18.33 1.70 -0.77
N TYR A 290 18.74 2.91 -0.35
CA TYR A 290 18.12 4.13 -0.85
C TYR A 290 18.53 4.30 -2.31
N SER A 291 17.54 4.34 -3.22
CA SER A 291 17.77 4.34 -4.68
C SER A 291 18.76 5.40 -5.15
N GLU A 292 18.75 6.59 -4.52
CA GLU A 292 19.67 7.66 -4.85
C GLU A 292 21.10 7.39 -4.37
N GLU A 293 21.28 6.98 -3.11
CA GLU A 293 22.61 6.67 -2.56
C GLU A 293 23.23 5.45 -3.24
N TRP A 294 22.42 4.45 -3.55
CA TRP A 294 22.86 3.30 -4.33
C TRP A 294 23.35 3.71 -5.73
N ARG A 295 22.62 4.62 -6.39
CA ARG A 295 22.99 5.16 -7.71
C ARG A 295 24.28 5.99 -7.63
N LYS A 296 24.45 6.83 -6.61
CA LYS A 296 25.68 7.58 -6.35
C LYS A 296 26.86 6.63 -6.12
N PHE A 297 26.70 5.65 -5.23
CA PHE A 297 27.70 4.62 -4.95
C PHE A 297 28.12 3.87 -6.22
N LYS A 298 27.16 3.41 -7.03
CA LYS A 298 27.43 2.73 -8.30
C LYS A 298 28.21 3.61 -9.27
N ALA A 299 27.82 4.88 -9.43
CA ALA A 299 28.48 5.81 -10.34
C ALA A 299 29.93 6.09 -9.91
N THR A 300 30.17 6.32 -8.62
CA THR A 300 31.52 6.49 -8.07
C THR A 300 32.38 5.25 -8.30
N ASN A 301 31.84 4.07 -8.01
CA ASN A 301 32.55 2.82 -8.21
C ASN A 301 32.91 2.63 -9.69
N GLU A 302 31.97 2.85 -10.61
CA GLU A 302 32.21 2.75 -12.06
C GLU A 302 33.35 3.70 -12.53
N GLN A 303 33.37 4.93 -12.01
CA GLN A 303 34.44 5.88 -12.31
C GLN A 303 35.80 5.43 -11.77
N GLU A 304 35.86 4.93 -10.54
CA GLU A 304 37.09 4.37 -9.94
C GLU A 304 37.61 3.19 -10.76
N TRP A 305 36.74 2.25 -11.14
CA TRP A 305 37.12 1.10 -11.98
C TRP A 305 37.65 1.53 -13.35
N LYS A 306 37.05 2.53 -13.99
CA LYS A 306 37.56 3.11 -15.24
C LYS A 306 38.96 3.71 -15.07
N GLN A 307 39.25 4.35 -13.93
CA GLN A 307 40.59 4.90 -13.65
C GLN A 307 41.62 3.79 -13.41
N VAL A 308 41.26 2.76 -12.62
CA VAL A 308 42.14 1.60 -12.39
C VAL A 308 42.51 0.93 -13.70
N ILE A 309 41.53 0.65 -14.56
CA ILE A 309 41.78 0.03 -15.88
C ILE A 309 42.75 0.88 -16.71
N LYS A 310 42.55 2.21 -16.76
CA LYS A 310 43.46 3.12 -17.49
C LYS A 310 44.89 3.05 -16.96
N LEU A 311 45.07 3.12 -15.63
CA LEU A 311 46.38 3.04 -15.01
C LEU A 311 47.04 1.67 -15.23
N SER A 312 46.26 0.58 -15.16
CA SER A 312 46.76 -0.76 -15.46
C SER A 312 47.21 -0.89 -16.91
N CYS A 313 46.46 -0.36 -17.87
CA CYS A 313 46.87 -0.35 -19.27
C CYS A 313 48.19 0.40 -19.49
N VAL A 314 48.43 1.50 -18.77
CA VAL A 314 49.70 2.25 -18.85
C VAL A 314 50.86 1.50 -18.20
N LEU A 315 50.63 0.76 -17.11
CA LEU A 315 51.67 -0.02 -16.43
C LEU A 315 52.05 -1.32 -17.15
N VAL A 316 51.19 -1.80 -18.04
CA VAL A 316 51.40 -3.04 -18.82
C VAL A 316 51.99 -2.76 -20.21
N MET A 317 51.99 -1.49 -20.67
CA MET A 317 52.76 -1.02 -21.83
C MET A 317 54.17 -0.61 -21.42
#